data_AF-A0A6G2FTP1-F1
#
_entry.id   AF-A0A6G2FTP1-F1
#
_cell.length_a   1.000
_cell.length_b   1.000
_cell.length_c   1.000
_cell.angle_alpha   90.00
_cell.angle_beta   90.00
_cell.angle_gamma   90.00
#
_symmetry.space_group_name_H-M   'P 1'
#
loop_
_entity.id
_entity.type
_entity.pdbx_description
1 polymer ?
#
loop_
_entity_poly.entity_id
_entity_poly.type
_entity_poly.pdbx_seq_one_letter_code
_entity_poly.pdbx_strand_id
1 'polypeptide(L)'
;MTDTDFTGASLRGADLAGATLTNANLTETKLGKSDETVRSNLSEATLEGAYLSKTVLSGANLSRAKFPSATLLGVDFTDSDLRFADFTEARVGPSTEGGQTKNTNMSGAKLSEAIFSTAEVRDVELGSAESNLYGSKFDGATVRGVNFADDDVRNADFTAPGS
;
A
#
# COMPACT_ATOMS: atom_id res chain seq x y z
N MET A 1 -6.60 12.02 -14.24
CA MET A 1 -6.00 11.15 -15.26
C MET A 1 -6.53 9.75 -15.02
N THR A 2 -7.51 9.31 -15.80
CA THR A 2 -7.95 7.91 -15.75
C THR A 2 -7.19 7.13 -16.82
N ASP A 3 -6.94 5.84 -16.58
CA ASP A 3 -6.44 4.89 -17.60
C ASP A 3 -5.11 5.33 -18.25
N THR A 4 -4.30 6.09 -17.51
CA THR A 4 -3.04 6.66 -18.03
C THR A 4 -1.89 5.68 -17.81
N ASP A 5 -1.04 5.53 -18.82
CA ASP A 5 0.14 4.67 -18.75
C ASP A 5 1.39 5.47 -18.37
N PHE A 6 1.94 5.15 -17.20
CA PHE A 6 3.19 5.68 -16.67
C PHE A 6 4.29 4.62 -16.63
N THR A 7 4.16 3.52 -17.37
CA THR A 7 5.11 2.41 -17.30
C THR A 7 6.55 2.88 -17.45
N GLY A 8 7.38 2.56 -16.45
CA GLY A 8 8.81 2.93 -16.40
C GLY A 8 9.10 4.42 -16.20
N ALA A 9 8.10 5.28 -16.03
CA ALA A 9 8.29 6.71 -15.88
C ALA A 9 9.04 7.06 -14.58
N SER A 10 9.80 8.14 -14.61
CA SER A 10 10.39 8.74 -13.41
C SER A 10 9.57 9.94 -12.99
N LEU A 11 8.87 9.81 -11.87
CA LEU A 11 8.06 10.84 -11.23
C LEU A 11 8.60 11.20 -9.83
N ARG A 12 9.91 10.98 -9.60
CA ARG A 12 10.55 11.25 -8.30
C ARG A 12 10.43 12.73 -7.95
N GLY A 13 9.94 13.00 -6.75
CA GLY A 13 9.71 14.37 -6.27
C GLY A 13 8.50 15.07 -6.89
N ALA A 14 7.68 14.36 -7.65
CA ALA A 14 6.46 14.93 -8.19
C ALA A 14 5.45 15.23 -7.07
N ASP A 15 4.78 16.37 -7.19
CA ASP A 15 3.59 16.67 -6.39
C ASP A 15 2.35 16.19 -7.15
N LEU A 16 1.75 15.12 -6.64
CA LEU A 16 0.55 14.44 -7.14
C LEU A 16 -0.52 14.40 -6.05
N ALA A 17 -0.49 15.34 -5.09
CA ALA A 17 -1.49 15.41 -4.03
C ALA A 17 -2.89 15.55 -4.63
N GLY A 18 -3.83 14.71 -4.17
CA GLY A 18 -5.20 14.67 -4.68
C GLY A 18 -5.34 14.25 -6.14
N ALA A 19 -4.26 13.79 -6.79
CA ALA A 19 -4.31 13.40 -8.19
C ALA A 19 -5.27 12.22 -8.39
N THR A 20 -6.10 12.30 -9.43
CA THR A 20 -6.88 11.15 -9.90
C THR A 20 -6.01 10.33 -10.85
N LEU A 21 -5.70 9.10 -10.47
CA LEU A 21 -4.91 8.08 -11.16
C LEU A 21 -5.69 6.75 -11.26
N THR A 22 -7.02 6.82 -11.31
CA THR A 22 -7.91 5.66 -11.42
C THR A 22 -7.53 4.81 -12.63
N ASN A 23 -7.39 3.50 -12.43
CA ASN A 23 -6.94 2.51 -13.44
C ASN A 23 -5.59 2.82 -14.10
N ALA A 24 -4.78 3.72 -13.54
CA ALA A 24 -3.48 4.03 -14.12
C ALA A 24 -2.53 2.83 -14.05
N ASN A 25 -1.68 2.68 -15.06
CA ASN A 25 -0.60 1.72 -15.04
C ASN A 25 0.69 2.41 -14.55
N LEU A 26 1.14 2.05 -13.36
CA LEU A 26 2.33 2.57 -12.69
C LEU A 26 3.45 1.52 -12.61
N THR A 27 3.39 0.50 -13.46
CA THR A 27 4.40 -0.57 -13.52
C THR A 27 5.80 0.03 -13.68
N GLU A 28 6.73 -0.39 -12.83
CA GLU A 28 8.13 0.06 -12.79
C GLU A 28 8.33 1.58 -12.66
N THR A 29 7.28 2.31 -12.25
CA THR A 29 7.36 3.76 -12.06
C THR A 29 8.20 4.10 -10.83
N LYS A 30 9.00 5.16 -10.92
CA LYS A 30 9.82 5.66 -9.82
C LYS A 30 9.17 6.89 -9.20
N LEU A 31 8.52 6.70 -8.05
CA LEU A 31 7.86 7.72 -7.23
C LEU A 31 8.51 7.86 -5.85
N GLY A 32 9.58 7.11 -5.55
CA GLY A 32 10.31 7.25 -4.29
C GLY A 32 11.08 8.57 -4.19
N LYS A 33 11.84 8.71 -3.10
CA LYS A 33 12.73 9.87 -2.88
C LYS A 33 13.65 10.11 -4.09
N SER A 34 13.84 11.37 -4.47
CA SER A 34 14.93 11.75 -5.38
C SER A 34 16.24 11.98 -4.65
N ASP A 35 16.17 12.45 -3.40
CA ASP A 35 17.27 12.68 -2.46
C ASP A 35 16.74 12.70 -1.01
N GLU A 36 17.57 13.06 -0.02
CA GLU A 36 17.18 13.10 1.40
C GLU A 36 16.06 14.11 1.73
N THR A 37 15.87 15.13 0.87
CA THR A 37 14.99 16.27 1.10
C THR A 37 13.71 16.26 0.27
N VAL A 38 13.74 15.63 -0.90
CA VAL A 38 12.63 15.64 -1.86
C VAL A 38 11.98 14.26 -1.97
N ARG A 39 10.68 14.24 -1.66
CA ARG A 39 9.81 13.07 -1.68
C ARG A 39 8.65 13.36 -2.63
N SER A 40 8.18 12.34 -3.34
CA SER A 40 6.93 12.51 -4.09
C SER A 40 5.75 12.58 -3.12
N ASN A 41 4.79 13.44 -3.43
CA ASN A 41 3.59 13.62 -2.65
C ASN A 41 2.40 13.04 -3.39
N LEU A 42 1.82 11.97 -2.87
CA LEU A 42 0.60 11.32 -3.36
C LEU A 42 -0.50 11.37 -2.30
N SER A 43 -0.41 12.27 -1.32
CA SER A 43 -1.43 12.38 -0.28
C SER A 43 -2.81 12.59 -0.91
N GLU A 44 -3.82 11.85 -0.44
CA GLU A 44 -5.20 11.93 -0.94
C GLU A 44 -5.38 11.56 -2.43
N ALA A 45 -4.35 11.04 -3.11
CA ALA A 45 -4.46 10.59 -4.49
C ALA A 45 -5.44 9.41 -4.61
N THR A 46 -6.15 9.34 -5.73
CA THR A 46 -7.10 8.25 -6.03
C THR A 46 -6.46 7.31 -7.05
N LEU A 47 -6.12 6.11 -6.61
CA LEU A 47 -5.49 5.01 -7.37
C LEU A 47 -6.41 3.78 -7.43
N GLU A 48 -7.72 3.98 -7.37
CA GLU A 48 -8.72 2.92 -7.53
C GLU A 48 -8.44 2.11 -8.81
N GLY A 49 -8.39 0.79 -8.70
CA GLY A 49 -8.11 -0.12 -9.82
C GLY A 49 -6.71 0.01 -10.46
N ALA A 50 -5.81 0.82 -9.91
CA ALA A 50 -4.50 1.04 -10.50
C ALA A 50 -3.62 -0.22 -10.43
N TYR A 51 -2.70 -0.34 -11.40
CA TYR A 51 -1.72 -1.41 -11.47
C TYR A 51 -0.33 -0.90 -11.09
N LEU A 52 0.16 -1.33 -9.94
CA LEU A 52 1.48 -1.01 -9.39
C LEU A 52 2.30 -2.30 -9.29
N SER A 53 3.06 -2.64 -10.33
CA SER A 53 4.01 -3.74 -10.28
C SER A 53 5.44 -3.21 -10.26
N LYS A 54 6.27 -3.64 -9.30
CA LYS A 54 7.67 -3.19 -9.15
C LYS A 54 7.84 -1.66 -9.06
N THR A 55 6.80 -0.96 -8.60
CA THR A 55 6.83 0.49 -8.41
C THR A 55 7.67 0.85 -7.19
N VAL A 56 8.49 1.89 -7.30
CA VAL A 56 9.31 2.38 -6.18
C VAL A 56 8.59 3.56 -5.55
N LEU A 57 8.10 3.41 -4.32
CA LEU A 57 7.42 4.43 -3.51
C LEU A 57 8.16 4.74 -2.21
N SER A 58 9.42 4.32 -2.09
CA SER A 58 10.20 4.52 -0.87
C SER A 58 10.27 5.99 -0.47
N GLY A 59 9.89 6.28 0.77
CA GLY A 59 9.82 7.63 1.32
C GLY A 59 8.70 8.53 0.80
N ALA A 60 7.80 8.04 -0.06
CA ALA A 60 6.69 8.86 -0.56
C ALA A 60 5.67 9.16 0.55
N ASN A 61 5.00 10.31 0.42
CA ASN A 61 3.80 10.60 1.23
C ASN A 61 2.58 10.07 0.50
N LEU A 62 1.92 9.06 1.06
CA LEU A 62 0.71 8.41 0.54
C LEU A 62 -0.42 8.49 1.59
N SER A 63 -0.31 9.40 2.55
CA SER A 63 -1.34 9.57 3.58
C SER A 63 -2.70 9.83 2.94
N ARG A 64 -3.74 9.12 3.40
CA ARG A 64 -5.11 9.18 2.87
C ARG A 64 -5.26 8.80 1.39
N ALA A 65 -4.23 8.23 0.76
CA ALA A 65 -4.34 7.75 -0.63
C ALA A 65 -5.32 6.57 -0.72
N LYS A 66 -6.00 6.46 -1.85
CA LYS A 66 -7.05 5.47 -2.08
C LYS A 66 -6.58 4.43 -3.10
N PHE A 67 -6.48 3.18 -2.69
CA PHE A 67 -6.16 2.02 -3.50
C PHE A 67 -7.31 0.99 -3.64
N PRO A 68 -8.63 1.35 -3.61
CA PRO A 68 -9.66 0.33 -3.74
C PRO A 68 -9.47 -0.55 -4.99
N SER A 69 -9.52 -1.86 -4.80
CA SER A 69 -9.34 -2.86 -5.87
C SER A 69 -8.03 -2.75 -6.67
N ALA A 70 -7.03 -2.01 -6.19
CA ALA A 70 -5.75 -1.86 -6.85
C ALA A 70 -4.87 -3.12 -6.72
N THR A 71 -3.97 -3.31 -7.67
CA THR A 71 -3.00 -4.42 -7.66
C THR A 71 -1.59 -3.90 -7.39
N LEU A 72 -1.02 -4.23 -6.23
CA LEU A 72 0.27 -3.78 -5.72
C LEU A 72 1.23 -4.96 -5.56
N LEU A 73 1.97 -5.29 -6.62
CA LEU A 73 2.85 -6.46 -6.67
C LEU A 73 4.33 -6.05 -6.63
N GLY A 74 5.00 -6.34 -5.53
CA GLY A 74 6.43 -6.06 -5.34
C GLY A 74 6.74 -4.57 -5.28
N VAL A 75 5.84 -3.79 -4.69
CA VAL A 75 6.03 -2.36 -4.47
C VAL A 75 6.98 -2.14 -3.30
N ASP A 76 7.90 -1.18 -3.46
CA ASP A 76 8.77 -0.72 -2.38
C ASP A 76 8.12 0.47 -1.66
N PHE A 77 7.62 0.24 -0.45
CA PHE A 77 7.04 1.22 0.46
C PHE A 77 8.02 1.67 1.56
N THR A 78 9.30 1.30 1.49
CA THR A 78 10.27 1.58 2.57
C THR A 78 10.26 3.05 3.01
N ASP A 79 10.16 3.32 4.31
CA ASP A 79 10.08 4.66 4.90
C ASP A 79 8.90 5.54 4.40
N SER A 80 7.86 4.97 3.77
CA SER A 80 6.70 5.73 3.30
C SER A 80 5.65 5.97 4.38
N ASP A 81 4.83 7.01 4.17
CA ASP A 81 3.69 7.34 5.04
C ASP A 81 2.39 6.95 4.34
N LEU A 82 1.70 5.94 4.84
CA LEU A 82 0.43 5.38 4.38
C LEU A 82 -0.69 5.55 5.43
N ARG A 83 -0.55 6.50 6.35
CA ARG A 83 -1.59 6.72 7.37
C ARG A 83 -2.94 7.02 6.73
N PHE A 84 -3.98 6.38 7.24
CA PHE A 84 -5.36 6.52 6.76
C PHE A 84 -5.55 6.14 5.27
N ALA A 85 -4.61 5.44 4.66
CA ALA A 85 -4.77 4.95 3.29
C ALA A 85 -5.87 3.88 3.22
N ASP A 86 -6.54 3.82 2.07
CA ASP A 86 -7.63 2.88 1.85
C ASP A 86 -7.18 1.76 0.89
N PHE A 87 -7.03 0.54 1.41
CA PHE A 87 -6.67 -0.66 0.65
C PHE A 87 -7.86 -1.62 0.48
N THR A 88 -9.11 -1.13 0.60
CA THR A 88 -10.29 -1.99 0.48
C THR A 88 -10.24 -2.82 -0.82
N GLU A 89 -10.37 -4.14 -0.71
CA GLU A 89 -10.26 -5.09 -1.83
C GLU A 89 -8.94 -5.05 -2.63
N ALA A 90 -7.93 -4.33 -2.15
CA ALA A 90 -6.64 -4.25 -2.82
C ALA A 90 -5.87 -5.57 -2.69
N ARG A 91 -5.00 -5.83 -3.67
CA ARG A 91 -4.12 -6.99 -3.68
C ARG A 91 -2.68 -6.52 -3.47
N VAL A 92 -2.13 -6.82 -2.31
CA VAL A 92 -0.74 -6.55 -1.94
C VAL A 92 0.02 -7.87 -1.88
N GLY A 93 1.13 -7.97 -2.60
CA GLY A 93 1.94 -9.19 -2.56
C GLY A 93 3.33 -8.99 -3.12
N PRO A 94 4.21 -9.98 -3.05
CA PRO A 94 5.53 -9.90 -3.64
C PRO A 94 5.43 -9.88 -5.16
N SER A 95 6.40 -9.23 -5.79
CA SER A 95 6.84 -9.61 -7.13
C SER A 95 7.90 -10.70 -6.97
N THR A 96 8.34 -11.31 -8.08
CA THR A 96 9.51 -12.21 -8.08
C THR A 96 10.79 -11.59 -7.51
N GLU A 97 10.80 -10.28 -7.20
CA GLU A 97 11.91 -9.51 -6.62
C GLU A 97 11.62 -8.90 -5.24
N GLY A 98 10.49 -9.23 -4.60
CA GLY A 98 10.19 -8.86 -3.21
C GLY A 98 9.76 -7.40 -3.02
N GLY A 99 8.51 -7.18 -2.63
CA GLY A 99 8.06 -5.87 -2.11
C GLY A 99 8.68 -5.60 -0.74
N GLN A 100 8.87 -4.33 -0.39
CA GLN A 100 9.48 -3.92 0.87
C GLN A 100 8.57 -2.97 1.64
N THR A 101 8.46 -3.14 2.95
CA THR A 101 7.59 -2.33 3.83
C THR A 101 8.34 -1.86 5.08
N LYS A 102 9.67 -1.92 5.08
CA LYS A 102 10.48 -1.52 6.24
C LYS A 102 10.17 -0.07 6.64
N ASN A 103 9.94 0.16 7.94
CA ASN A 103 9.61 1.49 8.50
C ASN A 103 8.40 2.18 7.83
N THR A 104 7.44 1.42 7.31
CA THR A 104 6.25 1.99 6.67
C THR A 104 5.17 2.28 7.72
N ASN A 105 4.61 3.48 7.70
CA ASN A 105 3.55 3.85 8.63
C ASN A 105 2.17 3.65 7.98
N MET A 106 1.37 2.69 8.44
CA MET A 106 -0.01 2.47 7.97
C MET A 106 -1.06 2.76 9.06
N SER A 107 -0.78 3.65 10.03
CA SER A 107 -1.72 3.98 11.12
C SER A 107 -3.09 4.41 10.59
N GLY A 108 -4.15 3.71 11.00
CA GLY A 108 -5.53 3.96 10.59
C GLY A 108 -5.87 3.57 9.14
N ALA A 109 -5.03 2.77 8.47
CA ALA A 109 -5.34 2.28 7.14
C ALA A 109 -6.54 1.32 7.15
N LYS A 110 -7.33 1.34 6.07
CA LYS A 110 -8.48 0.44 5.87
C LYS A 110 -8.07 -0.75 5.03
N LEU A 111 -8.31 -1.96 5.52
CA LEU A 111 -7.81 -3.20 4.90
C LEU A 111 -8.93 -4.20 4.60
N SER A 112 -10.19 -3.77 4.58
CA SER A 112 -11.34 -4.67 4.42
C SER A 112 -11.26 -5.41 3.09
N GLU A 113 -11.41 -6.74 3.12
CA GLU A 113 -11.30 -7.64 1.96
C GLU A 113 -9.93 -7.56 1.23
N ALA A 114 -8.94 -6.88 1.80
CA ALA A 114 -7.62 -6.76 1.22
C ALA A 114 -6.86 -8.09 1.32
N ILE A 115 -6.07 -8.39 0.30
CA ILE A 115 -5.27 -9.62 0.23
C ILE A 115 -3.79 -9.24 0.34
N PHE A 116 -3.15 -9.66 1.42
CA PHE A 116 -1.72 -9.54 1.70
C PHE A 116 -1.06 -10.92 1.58
N SER A 117 -0.82 -11.38 0.36
CA SER A 117 -0.14 -12.67 0.15
C SER A 117 1.36 -12.50 0.31
N THR A 118 1.99 -13.23 1.23
CA THR A 118 3.47 -13.27 1.40
C THR A 118 4.14 -11.91 1.59
N ALA A 119 3.37 -10.90 2.02
CA ALA A 119 3.85 -9.55 2.29
C ALA A 119 4.47 -9.47 3.69
N GLU A 120 5.58 -8.75 3.84
CA GLU A 120 6.05 -8.39 5.18
C GLU A 120 5.23 -7.20 5.69
N VAL A 121 4.57 -7.32 6.84
CA VAL A 121 3.80 -6.24 7.48
C VAL A 121 4.36 -6.09 8.90
N ARG A 122 5.30 -5.15 9.06
CA ARG A 122 6.02 -4.92 10.32
C ARG A 122 5.71 -3.55 10.89
N ASP A 123 5.50 -3.51 12.20
CA ASP A 123 5.44 -2.28 12.99
C ASP A 123 4.36 -1.31 12.49
N VAL A 124 3.26 -1.87 11.99
CA VAL A 124 2.07 -1.13 11.58
C VAL A 124 1.12 -1.01 12.76
N GLU A 125 0.80 0.20 13.17
CA GLU A 125 -0.35 0.42 14.05
C GLU A 125 -1.62 0.29 13.19
N LEU A 126 -2.54 -0.63 13.49
CA LEU A 126 -3.86 -0.61 12.85
C LEU A 126 -4.89 0.01 13.80
N GLY A 127 -4.87 -0.38 15.08
CA GLY A 127 -5.84 -0.06 16.14
C GLY A 127 -6.25 1.41 16.33
N SER A 128 -7.09 1.88 15.41
CA SER A 128 -7.88 3.10 15.54
C SER A 128 -9.32 2.74 15.18
N ALA A 129 -10.32 3.49 15.66
CA ALA A 129 -11.74 3.20 15.37
C ALA A 129 -12.11 3.22 13.87
N GLU A 130 -11.18 3.60 12.98
CA GLU A 130 -11.38 3.69 11.53
C GLU A 130 -10.78 2.52 10.74
N SER A 131 -9.95 1.69 11.36
CA SER A 131 -9.35 0.52 10.72
C SER A 131 -10.31 -0.68 10.75
N ASN A 132 -10.29 -1.45 9.66
CA ASN A 132 -11.22 -2.57 9.45
C ASN A 132 -10.50 -3.66 8.64
N LEU A 133 -10.45 -4.87 9.19
CA LEU A 133 -9.81 -6.04 8.60
C LEU A 133 -10.83 -7.11 8.17
N TYR A 134 -12.12 -6.79 8.16
CA TYR A 134 -13.18 -7.71 7.78
C TYR A 134 -12.85 -8.40 6.44
N GLY A 135 -12.84 -9.74 6.42
CA GLY A 135 -12.59 -10.54 5.21
C GLY A 135 -11.16 -10.48 4.64
N SER A 136 -10.25 -9.71 5.26
CA SER A 136 -8.87 -9.58 4.80
C SER A 136 -8.10 -10.90 4.91
N LYS A 137 -7.09 -11.11 4.05
CA LYS A 137 -6.30 -12.34 4.00
C LYS A 137 -4.81 -12.03 4.11
N PHE A 138 -4.12 -12.65 5.05
CA PHE A 138 -2.69 -12.46 5.32
C PHE A 138 -1.87 -13.73 5.05
N ASP A 139 -2.31 -14.56 4.10
CA ASP A 139 -1.65 -15.83 3.78
C ASP A 139 -0.15 -15.64 3.45
N GLY A 140 0.73 -16.20 4.28
CA GLY A 140 2.18 -16.04 4.14
C GLY A 140 2.74 -14.71 4.61
N ALA A 141 1.91 -13.77 5.06
CA ALA A 141 2.40 -12.49 5.55
C ALA A 141 3.04 -12.63 6.94
N THR A 142 4.16 -11.95 7.14
CA THR A 142 4.71 -11.77 8.49
C THR A 142 4.07 -10.55 9.12
N VAL A 143 3.17 -10.75 10.08
CA VAL A 143 2.53 -9.67 10.84
C VAL A 143 3.18 -9.56 12.23
N ARG A 144 3.91 -8.47 12.49
CA ARG A 144 4.61 -8.24 13.77
C ARG A 144 4.41 -6.81 14.26
N GLY A 145 4.25 -6.65 15.57
CA GLY A 145 4.09 -5.32 16.19
C GLY A 145 2.76 -4.64 15.84
N VAL A 146 1.78 -5.39 15.34
CA VAL A 146 0.48 -4.84 14.94
C VAL A 146 -0.50 -4.89 16.11
N ASN A 147 -1.06 -3.73 16.44
CA ASN A 147 -2.15 -3.62 17.40
C ASN A 147 -3.49 -3.73 16.67
N PHE A 148 -4.29 -4.74 17.00
CA PHE A 148 -5.66 -4.93 16.50
C PHE A 148 -6.74 -4.50 17.49
N ALA A 149 -6.37 -3.85 18.59
CA ALA A 149 -7.35 -3.34 19.54
C ALA A 149 -8.27 -2.35 18.79
N ASP A 150 -9.56 -2.62 18.84
CA ASP A 150 -10.65 -1.87 18.19
C ASP A 150 -10.91 -2.18 16.70
N ASP A 151 -10.16 -3.11 16.09
CA ASP A 151 -10.40 -3.55 14.70
C ASP A 151 -11.57 -4.55 14.58
N ASP A 152 -12.39 -4.41 13.53
CA ASP A 152 -13.25 -5.49 13.08
C ASP A 152 -12.43 -6.55 12.33
N VAL A 153 -12.12 -7.63 13.03
CA VAL A 153 -11.34 -8.77 12.51
C VAL A 153 -12.21 -9.96 12.10
N ARG A 154 -13.54 -9.81 12.04
CA ARG A 154 -14.42 -10.92 11.65
C ARG A 154 -14.11 -11.35 10.21
N ASN A 155 -14.03 -12.66 9.99
CA ASN A 155 -13.67 -13.26 8.69
C ASN A 155 -12.27 -12.90 8.18
N ALA A 156 -11.44 -12.19 8.97
CA ALA A 156 -10.04 -12.02 8.64
C ALA A 156 -9.31 -13.35 8.76
N ASP A 157 -8.49 -13.67 7.77
CA ASP A 157 -7.69 -14.88 7.70
C ASP A 157 -6.22 -14.56 7.94
N PHE A 158 -5.71 -15.01 9.09
CA PHE A 158 -4.31 -14.89 9.49
C PHE A 158 -3.56 -16.23 9.44
N THR A 159 -4.10 -17.23 8.75
CA THR A 159 -3.48 -18.56 8.70
C THR A 159 -2.12 -18.50 7.99
N ALA A 160 -1.14 -19.20 8.55
CA ALA A 160 0.19 -19.33 7.96
C ALA A 160 0.12 -20.26 6.73
N PRO A 161 0.97 -20.06 5.72
CA PRO A 161 0.91 -20.85 4.50
C PRO A 161 1.26 -22.31 4.82
N GLY A 162 0.35 -23.23 4.47
CA GLY A 162 0.62 -24.67 4.48
C GLY A 162 0.22 -25.45 5.75
N SER A 163 -0.78 -25.01 6.52
CA SER A 163 -1.44 -25.88 7.51
C SER A 163 -2.36 -26.91 6.88
#